data_AF-A0A9X4LBD7-F1
#
_entry.id   AF-A0A9X4LBD7-F1
#
_cell.length_a   1.000
_cell.length_b   1.000
_cell.length_c   1.000
_cell.angle_alpha   90.00
_cell.angle_beta   90.00
_cell.angle_gamma   90.00
#
_symmetry.space_group_name_H-M   'P 1'
#
loop_
_entity.id
_entity.type
_entity.pdbx_description
1 polymer ?
#
loop_
_entity_poly.entity_id
_entity_poly.type
_entity_poly.pdbx_seq_one_letter_code
_entity_poly.pdbx_strand_id
1 'polypeptide(L)'
;MKKLLIMIAISTIIVAGCSSGKYADKIDKAVNKQQTYQENLSKKQKGDLEEKFDKKNANIYVYEKGEYVMLAYKPFKEDEEVHYYTYKFEDDKAKHLKDFNSKAYTHKHEPDYKEENMDIKE
;
A
#
# COMPACT_ATOMS: atom_id res chain seq x y z
N MET A 1 -10.91 -39.32 -12.92
CA MET A 1 -11.31 -38.12 -12.15
C MET A 1 -10.41 -38.04 -10.93
N LYS A 2 -9.65 -37.01 -10.58
CA LYS A 2 -9.42 -35.64 -11.05
C LYS A 2 -7.92 -35.39 -10.86
N LYS A 3 -7.25 -34.75 -11.82
CA LYS A 3 -5.85 -34.33 -11.67
C LYS A 3 -5.79 -33.26 -10.58
N LEU A 4 -5.10 -33.54 -9.47
CA LEU A 4 -4.81 -32.54 -8.44
C LEU A 4 -3.67 -31.67 -8.98
N LEU A 5 -4.01 -30.59 -9.67
CA LEU A 5 -3.05 -29.55 -10.02
C LEU A 5 -2.80 -28.73 -8.76
N ILE A 6 -1.82 -29.14 -7.96
CA ILE A 6 -1.23 -28.30 -6.93
C ILE A 6 -0.43 -27.23 -7.66
N MET A 7 -1.06 -26.09 -7.96
CA MET A 7 -0.31 -24.88 -8.31
C MET A 7 0.39 -24.42 -7.03
N ILE A 8 1.68 -24.71 -6.94
CA ILE A 8 2.57 -24.05 -5.99
C ILE A 8 2.72 -22.62 -6.51
N ALA A 9 1.89 -21.71 -6.02
CA ALA A 9 2.16 -20.29 -6.15
C ALA A 9 3.42 -20.02 -5.31
N ILE A 10 4.55 -19.81 -5.98
CA ILE A 10 5.80 -19.43 -5.33
C ILE A 10 5.61 -17.99 -4.86
N SER A 11 5.06 -17.82 -3.66
CA SER A 11 5.06 -16.54 -2.96
C SER A 11 6.50 -16.28 -2.53
N THR A 12 7.26 -15.55 -3.36
CA THR A 12 8.55 -15.01 -2.95
C THR A 12 8.30 -13.97 -1.86
N ILE A 13 8.36 -14.42 -0.61
CA ILE A 13 8.44 -13.55 0.56
C ILE A 13 9.84 -12.93 0.52
N ILE A 14 9.95 -11.73 -0.06
CA ILE A 14 11.20 -10.97 -0.02
C ILE A 14 11.15 -10.10 1.22
N VAL A 15 11.91 -10.53 2.23
CA VAL A 15 12.19 -9.78 3.45
C VAL A 15 12.80 -8.41 3.09
N ALA A 16 12.27 -7.36 3.71
CA ALA A 16 12.61 -5.96 3.43
C ALA A 16 14.11 -5.66 3.55
N GLY A 17 14.63 -4.85 2.62
CA GLY A 17 15.97 -4.26 2.70
C GLY A 17 16.63 -4.04 1.34
N CYS A 18 16.75 -2.78 0.94
CA CYS A 18 17.35 -2.24 -0.30
C CYS A 18 16.46 -2.24 -1.56
N SER A 19 16.24 -1.02 -2.07
CA SER A 19 15.32 -0.54 -3.09
C SER A 19 15.56 -1.07 -4.53
N SER A 20 15.75 -2.38 -4.70
CA SER A 20 16.03 -3.01 -6.01
C SER A 20 14.99 -4.08 -6.40
N GLY A 21 13.74 -3.91 -5.95
CA GLY A 21 12.63 -4.80 -6.30
C GLY A 21 11.94 -4.41 -7.61
N LYS A 22 11.29 -5.39 -8.26
CA LYS A 22 10.51 -5.25 -9.52
C LYS A 22 9.55 -4.05 -9.53
N TYR A 23 9.03 -3.65 -8.38
CA TYR A 23 8.03 -2.59 -8.23
C TYR A 23 8.54 -1.34 -7.49
N ALA A 24 9.85 -1.25 -7.20
CA ALA A 24 10.42 -0.18 -6.37
C ALA A 24 10.08 1.23 -6.86
N ASP A 25 10.23 1.50 -8.15
CA ASP A 25 9.93 2.82 -8.73
C ASP A 25 8.45 3.23 -8.55
N LYS A 26 7.52 2.29 -8.77
CA LYS A 26 6.08 2.55 -8.55
C LYS A 26 5.77 2.76 -7.07
N ILE A 27 6.37 1.97 -6.18
CA ILE A 27 6.22 2.14 -4.74
C ILE A 27 6.73 3.52 -4.32
N ASP A 28 7.93 3.92 -4.75
CA ASP A 28 8.52 5.22 -4.41
C ASP A 28 7.66 6.39 -4.93
N LYS A 29 7.11 6.27 -6.14
CA LYS A 29 6.15 7.26 -6.68
C LYS A 29 4.88 7.37 -5.85
N ALA A 30 4.30 6.25 -5.42
CA ALA A 30 3.13 6.24 -4.55
C ALA A 30 3.44 6.84 -3.16
N VAL A 31 4.57 6.47 -2.56
CA VAL A 31 5.07 7.00 -1.29
C VAL A 31 5.22 8.52 -1.37
N ASN A 32 5.90 9.04 -2.39
CA ASN A 32 6.10 10.48 -2.58
C ASN A 32 4.77 11.25 -2.74
N LYS A 33 3.81 10.65 -3.46
CA LYS A 33 2.45 11.22 -3.57
C LYS A 33 1.72 11.22 -2.24
N GLN A 34 1.85 10.16 -1.45
CA GLN A 34 1.19 10.06 -0.15
C GLN A 34 1.79 11.04 0.87
N GLN A 35 3.12 11.21 0.88
CA GLN A 35 3.77 12.24 1.70
C GLN A 35 3.22 13.63 1.39
N THR A 36 3.18 13.98 0.10
CA THR A 36 2.63 15.28 -0.34
C THR A 36 1.15 15.42 0.04
N TYR A 37 0.36 14.34 -0.08
CA TYR A 37 -1.05 14.35 0.26
C TYR A 37 -1.27 14.54 1.78
N GLN A 38 -0.57 13.76 2.60
CA GLN A 38 -0.66 13.80 4.06
C GLN A 38 -0.24 15.17 4.60
N GLU A 39 0.87 15.73 4.13
CA GLU A 39 1.34 17.06 4.55
C GLU A 39 0.32 18.17 4.20
N ASN A 40 -0.34 18.05 3.04
CA ASN A 40 -1.37 19.02 2.67
C ASN A 40 -2.66 18.83 3.48
N LEU A 41 -2.97 17.60 3.89
CA LEU A 41 -4.14 17.30 4.71
C LEU A 41 -3.93 17.77 6.15
N SER A 42 -2.77 17.50 6.75
CA SER A 42 -2.40 17.90 8.11
C SER A 42 -2.34 19.42 8.28
N LYS A 43 -1.89 20.17 7.26
CA LYS A 43 -1.98 21.64 7.26
C LYS A 43 -3.41 22.18 7.27
N LYS A 44 -4.37 21.44 6.71
CA LYS A 44 -5.78 21.83 6.64
C LYS A 44 -6.57 21.42 7.88
N GLN A 45 -6.29 20.25 8.44
CA GLN A 45 -6.92 19.72 9.65
C GLN A 45 -5.94 19.88 10.81
N LYS A 46 -6.10 20.95 11.58
CA LYS A 46 -5.18 21.38 12.64
C LYS A 46 -5.12 20.35 13.78
N GLY A 47 -4.08 19.53 13.80
CA GLY A 47 -3.58 18.85 15.01
C GLY A 47 -3.80 17.34 15.06
N ASP A 48 -4.89 16.84 14.47
CA ASP A 48 -5.33 15.44 14.65
C ASP A 48 -4.61 14.45 13.72
N LEU A 49 -4.09 14.94 12.59
CA LEU A 49 -3.34 14.14 11.63
C LEU A 49 -1.85 14.09 11.95
N GLU A 50 -1.23 12.96 11.63
CA GLU A 50 0.22 12.87 11.48
C GLU A 50 0.70 13.88 10.44
N GLU A 51 1.80 14.57 10.73
CA GLU A 51 2.28 15.62 9.84
C GLU A 51 2.73 15.04 8.50
N LYS A 52 3.35 13.85 8.55
CA LYS A 52 4.01 13.20 7.41
C LYS A 52 3.71 11.71 7.38
N PHE A 53 3.64 11.18 6.16
CA PHE A 53 3.64 9.74 5.93
C PHE A 53 5.06 9.17 6.06
N ASP A 54 5.23 8.13 6.87
CA ASP A 54 6.45 7.32 6.96
C ASP A 54 6.18 5.89 6.49
N LYS A 55 6.85 5.50 5.40
CA LYS A 55 6.69 4.15 4.83
C LYS A 55 7.12 3.03 5.78
N LYS A 56 8.00 3.31 6.75
CA LYS A 56 8.44 2.33 7.76
C LYS A 56 7.31 1.94 8.72
N ASN A 57 6.31 2.80 8.86
CA ASN A 57 5.12 2.58 9.68
C ASN A 57 3.90 2.33 8.78
N ALA A 58 4.11 1.69 7.63
CA ALA A 58 3.08 1.42 6.65
C ALA A 58 3.22 0.00 6.09
N ASN A 59 2.09 -0.63 5.78
CA ASN A 59 2.07 -1.81 4.94
C ASN A 59 1.89 -1.37 3.48
N ILE A 60 2.59 -2.04 2.56
CA ILE A 60 2.58 -1.75 1.14
C ILE A 60 2.16 -3.00 0.40
N TYR A 61 1.15 -2.88 -0.46
CA TYR A 61 0.67 -3.97 -1.30
C TYR A 61 0.66 -3.54 -2.76
N VAL A 62 1.12 -4.42 -3.64
CA VAL A 62 1.11 -4.19 -5.10
C VAL A 62 0.25 -5.26 -5.75
N TYR A 63 -0.69 -4.83 -6.59
CA TYR A 63 -1.61 -5.71 -7.30
C TYR A 63 -1.55 -5.49 -8.81
N GLU A 64 -2.07 -6.47 -9.54
CA GLU A 64 -2.24 -6.44 -10.99
C GLU A 64 -0.96 -6.00 -11.72
N LYS A 65 0.16 -6.65 -11.40
CA LYS A 65 1.49 -6.41 -11.95
C LYS A 65 1.93 -4.95 -11.81
N GLY A 66 1.52 -4.31 -10.72
CA GLY A 66 1.83 -2.93 -10.40
C GLY A 66 0.88 -1.92 -11.04
N GLU A 67 -0.30 -2.32 -11.50
CA GLU A 67 -1.36 -1.37 -11.82
C GLU A 67 -1.84 -0.65 -10.57
N TYR A 68 -1.88 -1.32 -9.41
CA TYR A 68 -2.26 -0.73 -8.13
C TYR A 68 -1.14 -0.85 -7.09
N VAL A 69 -0.90 0.26 -6.38
CA VAL A 69 -0.10 0.29 -5.15
C VAL A 69 -0.99 0.81 -4.03
N MET A 70 -1.14 0.02 -2.98
CA MET A 70 -1.93 0.35 -1.80
C MET A 70 -1.02 0.57 -0.61
N LEU A 71 -1.22 1.69 0.10
CA LEU A 71 -0.52 2.05 1.31
C LEU A 71 -1.50 2.00 2.48
N ALA A 72 -1.27 1.12 3.45
CA ALA A 72 -2.08 0.99 4.65
C ALA A 72 -1.28 1.52 5.84
N TYR A 73 -1.79 2.55 6.53
CA TYR A 73 -1.14 3.14 7.70
C TYR A 73 -2.15 3.86 8.60
N LYS A 74 -1.73 4.25 9.81
CA LYS A 74 -2.51 5.07 10.75
C LYS A 74 -2.20 6.55 10.49
N PRO A 75 -3.10 7.33 9.86
CA PRO A 75 -2.80 8.71 9.48
C PRO A 75 -3.09 9.73 10.59
N PHE A 76 -3.71 9.32 11.70
CA PHE A 76 -4.07 10.16 12.83
C PHE A 76 -3.25 9.77 14.06
N LYS A 77 -2.91 10.76 14.91
CA LYS A 77 -2.00 10.58 16.05
C LYS A 77 -2.57 9.71 17.17
N GLU A 78 -3.88 9.86 17.41
CA GLU A 78 -4.59 9.23 18.54
C GLU A 78 -5.57 8.15 18.08
N ASP A 79 -5.58 7.82 16.78
CA ASP A 79 -6.46 6.79 16.21
C ASP A 79 -5.66 5.55 15.84
N GLU A 80 -6.15 4.39 16.25
CA GLU A 80 -5.58 3.12 15.86
C GLU A 80 -6.14 2.61 14.52
N GLU A 81 -7.12 3.29 13.93
CA GLU A 81 -7.70 2.92 12.64
C GLU A 81 -6.67 2.96 11.51
N VAL A 82 -6.56 1.84 10.79
CA VAL A 82 -5.71 1.72 9.61
C VAL A 82 -6.49 2.18 8.39
N HIS A 83 -5.99 3.22 7.74
CA HIS A 83 -6.53 3.74 6.49
C HIS A 83 -5.73 3.22 5.29
N TYR A 84 -6.45 2.93 4.22
CA TYR A 84 -5.88 2.42 2.97
C TYR A 84 -5.97 3.47 1.87
N TYR A 85 -4.83 3.84 1.30
CA TYR A 85 -4.72 4.78 0.20
C TYR A 85 -4.24 4.05 -1.06
N THR A 86 -5.05 4.08 -2.13
CA THR A 86 -4.78 3.35 -3.36
C THR A 86 -4.33 4.26 -4.49
N TYR A 87 -3.21 3.92 -5.12
CA TYR A 87 -2.66 4.59 -6.28
C TYR A 87 -2.73 3.69 -7.50
N LYS A 88 -3.46 4.12 -8.53
CA LYS A 88 -3.47 3.48 -9.85
C LYS A 88 -2.36 4.05 -10.72
N PHE A 89 -1.63 3.19 -11.40
CA PHE A 89 -0.60 3.56 -12.37
C PHE A 89 -1.14 3.47 -13.80
N GLU A 90 -1.19 4.61 -14.48
CA GLU A 90 -1.51 4.73 -15.90
C GLU A 90 -0.38 5.53 -16.55
N ASP A 91 0.25 5.00 -17.61
CA ASP A 91 1.41 5.62 -18.28
C ASP A 91 2.48 6.11 -17.29
N ASP A 92 2.82 5.25 -16.32
CA ASP A 92 3.83 5.51 -15.30
C ASP A 92 3.50 6.65 -14.31
N LYS A 93 2.26 7.14 -14.31
CA LYS A 93 1.78 8.18 -13.39
C LYS A 93 0.90 7.58 -12.31
N ALA A 94 1.22 7.89 -11.05
CA ALA A 94 0.43 7.52 -9.89
C ALA A 94 -0.78 8.46 -9.70
N LYS A 95 -1.99 7.90 -9.77
CA LYS A 95 -3.26 8.59 -9.52
C LYS A 95 -3.93 8.04 -8.26
N HIS A 96 -4.14 8.90 -7.27
CA HIS A 96 -4.86 8.53 -6.04
C HIS A 96 -6.35 8.25 -6.36
N LEU A 97 -6.84 7.07 -5.98
CA LEU A 97 -8.23 6.67 -6.08
C LEU A 97 -8.92 6.83 -4.72
N LYS A 98 -9.66 7.94 -4.54
CA LYS A 98 -10.30 8.27 -3.25
C LYS A 98 -11.45 7.33 -2.86
N ASP A 99 -12.23 6.89 -3.85
CA ASP A 99 -13.46 6.12 -3.62
C ASP A 99 -13.27 4.62 -3.90
N PHE A 100 -12.02 4.16 -3.94
CA PHE A 100 -11.71 2.75 -4.13
C PHE A 100 -11.84 1.99 -2.82
N ASN A 101 -12.58 0.87 -2.82
CA ASN A 101 -12.73 0.03 -1.63
C ASN A 101 -11.48 -0.85 -1.42
N SER A 102 -10.40 -0.19 -1.01
CA SER A 102 -9.08 -0.80 -0.83
C SER A 102 -9.13 -1.98 0.14
N LYS A 103 -9.77 -1.82 1.30
CA LYS A 103 -9.87 -2.88 2.33
C LYS A 103 -10.56 -4.14 1.81
N ALA A 104 -11.69 -3.98 1.11
CA ALA A 104 -12.38 -5.15 0.52
C ALA A 104 -11.57 -5.78 -0.60
N TYR A 105 -10.79 -4.99 -1.35
CA TYR A 105 -9.93 -5.50 -2.41
C TYR A 105 -8.77 -6.32 -1.83
N THR A 106 -8.08 -5.80 -0.79
CA THR A 106 -6.96 -6.49 -0.13
C THR A 106 -7.39 -7.80 0.52
N HIS A 107 -8.62 -7.90 1.04
CA HIS A 107 -9.15 -9.16 1.59
C HIS A 107 -9.51 -10.22 0.53
N LYS A 108 -9.69 -9.82 -0.74
CA LYS A 108 -10.16 -10.70 -1.81
C LYS A 108 -9.09 -11.10 -2.83
N HIS A 109 -7.96 -10.42 -2.82
CA HIS A 109 -6.90 -10.60 -3.82
C HIS A 109 -5.56 -10.82 -3.13
N GLU A 110 -4.75 -11.72 -3.69
CA GLU A 110 -3.36 -11.87 -3.27
C GLU A 110 -2.50 -10.82 -3.97
N PRO A 111 -1.61 -10.12 -3.25
CA PRO A 111 -0.72 -9.13 -3.85
C PRO A 111 0.44 -9.80 -4.60
N ASP A 112 0.86 -9.18 -5.71
CA ASP A 112 2.10 -9.54 -6.41
C ASP A 112 3.36 -9.24 -5.59
N TYR A 113 3.23 -8.30 -4.65
CA TYR A 113 4.26 -7.91 -3.70
C TYR A 113 3.62 -7.35 -2.44
N LYS A 114 4.16 -7.71 -1.28
CA LYS A 114 3.77 -7.13 0.01
C LYS A 114 4.98 -6.82 0.88
N GLU A 115 4.90 -5.70 1.59
CA GLU A 115 5.80 -5.32 2.68
C GLU A 115 4.91 -4.97 3.88
N GLU A 116 5.01 -5.75 4.96
CA GLU A 116 4.15 -5.62 6.15
C GLU A 116 5.02 -5.18 7.32
N ASN A 117 4.93 -3.90 7.69
CA ASN A 117 5.68 -3.29 8.79
C ASN A 117 4.81 -3.04 10.04
N MET A 118 3.50 -3.28 9.95
CA MET A 118 2.55 -3.22 11.05
C MET A 118 1.67 -4.47 11.07
N ASP A 119 1.33 -4.91 12.28
CA ASP A 119 0.30 -5.92 12.49
C ASP A 119 -1.09 -5.28 12.38
N ILE A 120 -1.83 -5.61 11.33
CA ILE A 120 -3.22 -5.21 11.16
C ILE A 120 -4.09 -6.35 11.70
N LYS A 121 -4.79 -6.12 12.81
CA LYS A 121 -5.80 -7.07 13.30
C LYS A 121 -7.03 -6.96 12.40
N GLU A 122 -7.36 -8.04 11.69
CA GLU A 122 -8.54 -8.14 10.82
C GLU A 122 -9.86 -8.18 11.60
#